data_AF-A0A6V7Q1Q5-F1
#
_entry.id   AF-A0A6V7Q1Q5-F1
#
_cell.length_a   1.000
_cell.length_b   1.000
_cell.length_c   1.000
_cell.angle_alpha   90.00
_cell.angle_beta   90.00
_cell.angle_gamma   90.00
#
_symmetry.space_group_name_H-M   'P 1'
#
loop_
_entity.id
_entity.type
_entity.pdbx_description
1 polymer ?
#
loop_
_entity_poly.entity_id
_entity_poly.type
_entity_poly.pdbx_seq_one_letter_code
_entity_poly.pdbx_strand_id
1 'polypeptide(L)'
;MACTAYSVGNSPRLAGTRATKAFFKYNINGGSSSSVSFTGYRTWNTLSSSYLKECYLSSRWNFVVRASRNGGQRSGESVLSDKGNGNAKDSEERVVVLVIGGGGREHALCYALQRSPSCDAVFCAPGNAGIAQSGSATCISDLDIADSAAVIAFCRTWGVGLVVVGPEAPLVAGLANELVKAGIPTFGPSSEAAALEGSKDFMKKLCDKYGIPTAKYRTFTNPSEAKQYVAEQGAPIVIKADGLAAGKGVIVAMTLDEAYEAIDSMLVNNAFGSAGSRIIVEEFLEGEEASFFALVDGETALPLESAQDHKRVGDGDIGPNTGGWARTLPRRY
;
A
#
# COMPACT_ATOMS: atom_id res chain seq x y z
N MET A 1 -2.68 1.06 6.56
CA MET A 1 -2.88 -0.23 7.25
C MET A 1 -3.75 -0.06 8.50
N ALA A 2 -5.05 -0.33 8.42
CA ALA A 2 -5.89 -0.53 9.61
C ALA A 2 -5.67 -1.98 10.11
N CYS A 3 -4.75 -2.16 11.05
CA CYS A 3 -4.54 -3.47 11.68
C CYS A 3 -5.76 -3.78 12.57
N THR A 4 -6.61 -4.71 12.12
CA THR A 4 -7.68 -5.28 12.95
C THR A 4 -7.20 -6.67 13.35
N ALA A 5 -6.81 -6.83 14.61
CA ALA A 5 -6.44 -8.13 15.15
C ALA A 5 -7.68 -9.04 15.19
N TYR A 6 -7.56 -10.25 14.63
CA TYR A 6 -8.59 -11.28 14.72
C TYR A 6 -8.06 -12.45 15.54
N SER A 7 -8.79 -12.81 16.60
CA SER A 7 -8.59 -14.05 17.34
C SER A 7 -9.49 -15.15 16.75
N VAL A 8 -8.89 -16.23 16.24
CA VAL A 8 -9.62 -17.45 15.88
C VAL A 8 -9.76 -18.30 17.14
N GLY A 9 -10.85 -18.06 17.89
CA GLY A 9 -11.05 -18.65 19.20
C GLY A 9 -12.49 -19.08 19.48
N ASN A 10 -13.09 -19.91 18.63
CA ASN A 10 -13.93 -21.05 19.00
C ASN A 10 -14.71 -21.59 17.79
N SER A 11 -14.69 -22.92 17.62
CA SER A 11 -15.48 -23.63 16.64
C SER A 11 -16.98 -23.41 16.89
N PRO A 12 -17.78 -22.93 15.91
CA PRO A 12 -19.22 -22.93 16.07
C PRO A 12 -19.70 -24.38 16.07
N ARG A 13 -20.27 -24.81 17.20
CA ARG A 13 -21.09 -26.03 17.27
C ARG A 13 -22.32 -25.80 16.38
N LEU A 14 -22.33 -26.43 15.21
CA LEU A 14 -23.52 -26.54 14.38
C LEU A 14 -24.53 -27.44 15.09
N ALA A 15 -25.53 -26.83 15.73
CA ALA A 15 -26.78 -27.48 16.08
C ALA A 15 -27.50 -27.83 14.77
N GLY A 16 -27.72 -29.13 14.56
CA GLY A 16 -28.03 -29.67 13.26
C GLY A 16 -29.48 -29.50 12.80
N THR A 17 -29.65 -29.55 11.48
CA THR A 17 -30.70 -30.36 10.85
C THR A 17 -30.28 -30.71 9.40
N ARG A 18 -30.29 -32.02 9.11
CA ARG A 18 -30.47 -32.78 7.85
C ARG A 18 -30.52 -31.95 6.55
N ALA A 19 -29.90 -32.28 5.41
CA ALA A 19 -29.29 -33.46 4.80
C ALA A 19 -28.45 -32.90 3.59
N THR A 20 -27.41 -33.48 3.02
CA THR A 20 -27.17 -34.84 2.54
C THR A 20 -25.67 -35.12 2.51
N LYS A 21 -25.30 -36.35 2.90
CA LYS A 21 -23.95 -36.89 2.84
C LYS A 21 -23.49 -37.09 1.39
N ALA A 22 -22.26 -36.68 1.09
CA ALA A 22 -21.37 -37.44 0.22
C ALA A 22 -19.99 -37.51 0.90
N PHE A 23 -19.75 -38.62 1.58
CA PHE A 23 -18.46 -39.01 2.11
C PHE A 23 -17.58 -39.45 0.94
N PHE A 24 -16.36 -38.92 0.80
CA PHE A 24 -15.23 -39.71 0.33
C PHE A 24 -13.96 -39.31 1.09
N LYS A 25 -13.46 -40.24 1.90
CA LYS A 25 -12.10 -40.28 2.42
C LYS A 25 -11.13 -40.33 1.23
N TYR A 26 -10.00 -39.64 1.30
CA TYR A 26 -8.80 -40.11 0.62
C TYR A 26 -7.59 -40.14 1.55
N ASN A 27 -7.00 -41.33 1.59
CA ASN A 27 -5.81 -41.71 2.32
C ASN A 27 -4.59 -41.40 1.44
N ILE A 28 -3.49 -41.00 2.07
CA ILE A 28 -2.22 -40.67 1.42
C ILE A 28 -1.56 -41.96 0.91
N ASN A 29 -1.21 -42.01 -0.39
CA ASN A 29 0.02 -42.63 -0.91
C ASN A 29 0.11 -42.56 -2.44
N GLY A 30 1.33 -42.33 -2.94
CA GLY A 30 1.79 -42.78 -4.26
C GLY A 30 1.67 -41.78 -5.41
N GLY A 31 2.82 -41.34 -5.91
CA GLY A 31 2.93 -40.39 -7.01
C GLY A 31 2.37 -40.89 -8.35
N SER A 32 1.81 -39.95 -9.10
CA SER A 32 1.85 -39.89 -10.56
C SER A 32 1.48 -38.48 -11.00
N SER A 33 2.28 -37.93 -11.91
CA SER A 33 2.07 -36.65 -12.56
C SER A 33 0.71 -36.60 -13.25
N SER A 34 -0.13 -35.65 -12.87
CA SER A 34 -1.36 -35.30 -13.56
C SER A 34 -1.46 -33.78 -13.72
N SER A 35 -1.34 -33.35 -14.97
CA SER A 35 -1.62 -31.99 -15.41
C SER A 35 -3.11 -31.69 -15.26
N VAL A 36 -3.45 -30.66 -14.50
CA VAL A 36 -4.81 -30.10 -14.44
C VAL A 36 -4.83 -28.86 -15.33
N SER A 37 -5.53 -28.95 -16.46
CA SER A 37 -5.86 -27.81 -17.32
C SER A 37 -7.09 -27.11 -16.76
N PHE A 38 -6.97 -25.82 -16.43
CA PHE A 38 -8.11 -24.95 -16.15
C PHE A 38 -8.44 -24.19 -17.43
N THR A 39 -9.59 -24.52 -18.04
CA THR A 39 -10.14 -23.79 -19.19
C THR A 39 -10.93 -22.60 -18.66
N GLY A 40 -10.45 -21.38 -18.93
CA GLY A 40 -11.18 -20.17 -18.56
C GLY A 40 -10.34 -18.91 -18.38
N TYR A 41 -9.34 -18.66 -19.24
CA TYR A 41 -8.71 -17.34 -19.32
C TYR A 41 -9.56 -16.43 -20.20
N ARG A 42 -10.19 -15.40 -19.62
CA ARG A 42 -10.45 -14.17 -20.36
C ARG A 42 -9.19 -13.31 -20.21
N THR A 43 -8.45 -13.25 -21.30
CA THR A 43 -7.33 -12.32 -21.51
C THR A 43 -7.83 -10.88 -21.40
N TRP A 44 -7.06 -10.05 -20.69
CA TRP A 44 -7.14 -8.60 -20.77
C TRP A 44 -6.72 -8.18 -22.19
N ASN A 45 -7.66 -8.14 -23.12
CA ASN A 45 -7.47 -7.55 -24.44
C ASN A 45 -8.83 -7.12 -24.98
N THR A 46 -9.27 -5.93 -24.56
CA THR A 46 -10.03 -4.95 -25.37
C THR A 46 -10.44 -3.79 -24.46
N LEU A 47 -9.56 -2.78 -24.35
CA LEU A 47 -10.02 -1.40 -24.31
C LEU A 47 -9.72 -0.82 -25.70
N SER A 48 -10.79 -0.42 -26.37
CA SER A 48 -10.81 -0.05 -27.78
C SER A 48 -9.90 1.14 -28.09
N SER A 49 -9.10 0.95 -29.13
CA SER A 49 -8.20 1.89 -29.81
C SER A 49 -8.94 3.03 -30.54
N SER A 50 -9.79 3.80 -29.85
CA SER A 50 -10.54 4.90 -30.48
C SER A 50 -10.50 6.24 -29.74
N TYR A 51 -9.65 6.40 -28.72
CA TYR A 51 -9.51 7.68 -27.99
C TYR A 51 -8.09 8.26 -27.91
N LEU A 52 -7.09 7.66 -28.58
CA LEU A 52 -5.69 8.13 -28.59
C LEU A 52 -5.17 8.53 -29.98
N LYS A 53 -6.06 9.02 -30.86
CA LYS A 53 -5.68 9.57 -32.17
C LYS A 53 -6.08 11.04 -32.28
N GLU A 54 -5.53 11.87 -31.41
CA GLU A 54 -5.30 13.28 -31.69
C GLU A 54 -4.33 13.81 -30.62
N CYS A 55 -3.33 14.58 -31.06
CA CYS A 55 -2.23 15.13 -30.27
C CYS A 55 -0.97 14.24 -30.10
N TYR A 56 -0.30 13.87 -31.20
CA TYR A 56 1.16 13.74 -31.21
C TYR A 56 1.70 14.04 -32.61
N LEU A 57 1.96 15.32 -32.87
CA LEU A 57 2.86 15.76 -33.94
C LEU A 57 3.88 16.72 -33.35
N SER A 58 5.15 16.41 -33.62
CA SER A 58 6.37 17.07 -33.13
C SER A 58 6.69 16.75 -31.66
N SER A 59 7.89 16.36 -31.24
CA SER A 59 9.20 16.47 -31.86
C SER A 59 10.10 15.33 -31.39
N ARG A 60 10.75 14.66 -32.35
CA ARG A 60 11.90 13.78 -32.11
C ARG A 60 13.09 14.63 -31.67
N TRP A 61 13.69 14.32 -30.52
CA TRP A 61 15.04 14.77 -30.20
C TRP A 61 15.87 13.56 -29.77
N ASN A 62 16.73 13.11 -30.68
CA ASN A 62 17.82 12.16 -30.39
C ASN A 62 18.99 12.97 -29.84
N PHE A 63 19.42 12.69 -28.61
CA PHE A 63 20.69 13.19 -28.09
C PHE A 63 21.79 12.16 -28.42
N VAL A 64 22.67 12.51 -29.35
CA VAL A 64 23.87 11.73 -29.69
C VAL A 64 25.05 12.34 -28.93
N VAL A 65 25.62 11.57 -27.99
CA VAL A 65 26.92 11.89 -27.39
C VAL A 65 28.01 11.52 -28.40
N ARG A 66 28.69 12.54 -28.96
CA ARG A 66 29.86 12.37 -29.82
C ARG A 66 31.11 12.07 -28.98
N ALA A 67 31.70 10.90 -29.19
CA ALA A 67 33.11 10.65 -28.88
C ALA A 67 33.94 10.83 -30.17
N SER A 68 34.92 11.74 -30.11
CA SER A 68 35.85 12.05 -31.19
C SER A 68 36.95 10.99 -31.30
N ARG A 69 37.17 10.44 -32.50
CA ARG A 69 38.45 9.87 -32.95
C ARG A 69 38.57 9.99 -34.47
N ASN A 70 39.67 10.59 -34.91
CA ASN A 70 40.09 10.79 -36.30
C ASN A 70 40.39 9.47 -37.02
N GLY A 71 40.10 9.41 -38.33
CA GLY A 71 40.86 8.58 -39.28
C GLY A 71 40.05 7.99 -40.44
N GLY A 72 40.28 8.50 -41.65
CA GLY A 72 40.25 7.69 -42.89
C GLY A 72 39.01 7.76 -43.78
N GLN A 73 39.14 8.44 -44.93
CA GLN A 73 38.27 8.31 -46.09
C GLN A 73 38.37 6.89 -46.71
N ARG A 74 37.25 6.33 -47.18
CA ARG A 74 37.06 5.90 -48.59
C ARG A 74 35.62 5.45 -48.90
N SER A 75 35.29 5.68 -50.16
CA SER A 75 34.10 5.43 -50.96
C SER A 75 33.65 3.97 -51.08
N GLY A 76 32.35 3.76 -51.38
CA GLY A 76 31.93 2.66 -52.26
C GLY A 76 30.67 1.89 -51.86
N GLU A 77 29.63 2.09 -52.67
CA GLU A 77 28.63 1.09 -53.11
C GLU A 77 27.43 0.69 -52.22
N SER A 78 26.27 1.00 -52.81
CA SER A 78 24.94 0.50 -52.53
C SER A 78 24.79 -0.96 -52.93
N VAL A 79 24.28 -1.80 -52.01
CA VAL A 79 23.64 -3.07 -52.36
C VAL A 79 22.33 -3.18 -51.60
N LEU A 80 21.24 -3.22 -52.36
CA LEU A 80 19.89 -3.52 -51.90
C LEU A 80 19.75 -5.03 -51.63
N SER A 81 18.77 -5.32 -50.77
CA SER A 81 18.15 -6.62 -50.46
C SER A 81 18.82 -7.46 -49.37
N ASP A 82 18.20 -7.46 -48.19
CA ASP A 82 17.52 -8.68 -47.74
C ASP A 82 16.28 -8.29 -46.93
N LYS A 83 15.10 -8.79 -47.33
CA LYS A 83 13.86 -8.65 -46.57
C LYS A 83 13.92 -9.69 -45.45
N GLY A 84 14.65 -9.35 -44.40
CA GLY A 84 14.58 -10.05 -43.13
C GLY A 84 13.15 -9.94 -42.60
N ASN A 85 12.42 -11.06 -42.64
CA ASN A 85 11.15 -11.27 -41.97
C ASN A 85 11.42 -11.24 -40.46
N GLY A 86 11.62 -10.04 -39.93
CA GLY A 86 11.78 -9.81 -38.51
C GLY A 86 10.45 -10.12 -37.84
N ASN A 87 10.42 -11.19 -37.07
CA ASN A 87 9.45 -11.36 -35.99
C ASN A 87 9.34 -10.01 -35.27
N ALA A 88 8.24 -9.29 -35.51
CA ALA A 88 7.77 -8.25 -34.62
C ALA A 88 7.39 -8.96 -33.31
N LYS A 89 8.40 -9.27 -32.50
CA LYS A 89 8.22 -9.37 -31.05
C LYS A 89 7.56 -8.05 -30.69
N ASP A 90 6.32 -8.09 -30.24
CA ASP A 90 5.69 -6.98 -29.54
C ASP A 90 6.77 -6.39 -28.62
N SER A 91 7.24 -5.18 -28.95
CA SER A 91 8.02 -4.40 -28.02
C SER A 91 7.02 -4.00 -26.94
N GLU A 92 6.87 -4.87 -25.94
CA GLU A 92 5.99 -4.67 -24.80
C GLU A 92 6.30 -3.27 -24.26
N GLU A 93 5.30 -2.39 -24.30
CA GLU A 93 5.48 -0.98 -23.96
C GLU A 93 5.92 -0.88 -22.51
N ARG A 94 7.18 -0.48 -22.30
CA ARG A 94 7.75 -0.38 -20.95
C ARG A 94 7.33 0.95 -20.33
N VAL A 95 6.96 0.90 -19.06
CA VAL A 95 6.39 2.02 -18.32
C VAL A 95 7.43 2.66 -17.42
N VAL A 96 7.51 3.98 -17.46
CA VAL A 96 8.25 4.78 -16.47
C VAL A 96 7.37 4.96 -15.24
N VAL A 97 7.91 4.63 -14.05
CA VAL A 97 7.17 4.64 -12.79
C VAL A 97 7.69 5.74 -11.87
N LEU A 98 6.79 6.48 -11.21
CA LEU A 98 7.12 7.40 -10.12
C LEU A 98 6.61 6.82 -8.80
N VAL A 99 7.51 6.61 -7.84
CA VAL A 99 7.18 6.24 -6.46
C VAL A 99 7.18 7.50 -5.60
N ILE A 100 6.08 7.75 -4.88
CA ILE A 100 5.98 8.85 -3.91
C ILE A 100 6.35 8.34 -2.53
N GLY A 101 7.26 9.04 -1.85
CA GLY A 101 7.76 8.77 -0.50
C GLY A 101 9.28 8.61 -0.44
N GLY A 102 9.78 8.15 0.71
CA GLY A 102 11.22 8.14 0.99
C GLY A 102 11.61 7.26 2.18
N GLY A 103 10.71 6.39 2.64
CA GLY A 103 10.98 5.41 3.70
C GLY A 103 11.51 4.08 3.16
N GLY A 104 11.68 3.11 4.05
CA GLY A 104 12.09 1.74 3.68
C GLY A 104 11.07 1.01 2.82
N ARG A 105 9.77 1.28 3.01
CA ARG A 105 8.68 0.77 2.17
C ARG A 105 8.86 1.19 0.70
N GLU A 106 9.11 2.48 0.46
CA GLU A 106 9.33 2.98 -0.89
C GLU A 106 10.63 2.44 -1.49
N HIS A 107 11.66 2.20 -0.69
CA HIS A 107 12.86 1.52 -1.16
C HIS A 107 12.56 0.09 -1.64
N ALA A 108 11.82 -0.69 -0.86
CA ALA A 108 11.41 -2.05 -1.26
C ALA A 108 10.57 -2.03 -2.55
N LEU A 109 9.65 -1.07 -2.69
CA LEU A 109 8.86 -0.88 -3.90
C LEU A 109 9.75 -0.54 -5.11
N CYS A 110 10.66 0.43 -4.99
CA CYS A 110 11.59 0.79 -6.06
C CYS A 110 12.43 -0.41 -6.49
N TYR A 111 12.95 -1.17 -5.53
CA TYR A 111 13.75 -2.37 -5.78
C TYR A 111 12.97 -3.44 -6.55
N ALA A 112 11.70 -3.67 -6.18
CA ALA A 112 10.85 -4.64 -6.88
C ALA A 112 10.46 -4.16 -8.28
N LEU A 113 10.06 -2.90 -8.43
CA LEU A 113 9.61 -2.30 -9.68
C LEU A 113 10.71 -2.27 -10.75
N GLN A 114 11.94 -1.90 -10.37
CA GLN A 114 13.09 -1.89 -11.28
C GLN A 114 13.34 -3.25 -11.93
N ARG A 115 13.05 -4.34 -11.23
CA ARG A 115 13.27 -5.72 -11.70
C ARG A 115 12.14 -6.23 -12.61
N SER A 116 11.06 -5.46 -12.77
CA SER A 116 9.95 -5.81 -13.64
C SER A 116 10.35 -5.66 -15.11
N PRO A 117 10.09 -6.65 -15.98
CA PRO A 117 10.39 -6.55 -17.41
C PRO A 117 9.61 -5.40 -18.08
N SER A 118 8.41 -5.09 -17.58
CA SER A 118 7.53 -4.03 -18.08
C SER A 118 7.87 -2.65 -17.53
N CYS A 119 8.85 -2.51 -16.63
CA CYS A 119 9.28 -1.22 -16.09
C CYS A 119 10.52 -0.73 -16.86
N ASP A 120 10.48 0.50 -17.38
CA ASP A 120 11.61 1.12 -18.09
C ASP A 120 12.59 1.82 -17.14
N ALA A 121 12.03 2.67 -16.28
CA ALA A 121 12.75 3.46 -15.29
C ALA A 121 11.88 3.72 -14.07
N VAL A 122 12.53 3.93 -12.91
CA VAL A 122 11.86 4.25 -11.65
C VAL A 122 12.41 5.58 -11.12
N PHE A 123 11.51 6.54 -10.91
CA PHE A 123 11.75 7.75 -10.13
C PHE A 123 11.21 7.57 -8.72
N CYS A 124 11.83 8.22 -7.73
CA CYS A 124 11.33 8.24 -6.36
C CYS A 124 11.40 9.66 -5.79
N ALA A 125 10.30 10.18 -5.25
CA ALA A 125 10.23 11.56 -4.77
C ALA A 125 9.69 11.62 -3.33
N PRO A 126 10.41 12.23 -2.37
CA PRO A 126 11.78 12.74 -2.50
C PRO A 126 12.85 11.62 -2.56
N GLY A 127 12.48 10.39 -2.20
CA GLY A 127 13.42 9.30 -2.00
C GLY A 127 14.31 9.50 -0.77
N ASN A 128 15.36 8.68 -0.66
CA ASN A 128 16.38 8.80 0.39
C ASN A 128 17.76 8.34 -0.12
N ALA A 129 18.80 8.49 0.71
CA ALA A 129 20.16 8.11 0.37
C ALA A 129 20.32 6.62 0.05
N GLY A 130 19.60 5.73 0.76
CA GLY A 130 19.64 4.29 0.52
C GLY A 130 19.06 3.90 -0.84
N ILE A 131 17.95 4.53 -1.25
CA ILE A 131 17.34 4.34 -2.56
C ILE A 131 18.32 4.77 -3.65
N ALA A 132 18.88 5.98 -3.53
CA ALA A 132 19.82 6.52 -4.51
C ALA A 132 21.08 5.64 -4.65
N GLN A 133 21.67 5.20 -3.52
CA GLN A 133 22.88 4.38 -3.52
C GLN A 133 22.63 2.96 -4.03
N SER A 134 21.43 2.40 -3.82
CA SER A 134 21.09 1.06 -4.32
C SER A 134 20.97 1.00 -5.84
N GLY A 135 20.83 2.15 -6.50
CA GLY A 135 20.55 2.24 -7.93
C GLY A 135 19.14 1.78 -8.32
N SER A 136 18.24 1.54 -7.35
CA SER A 136 16.87 1.05 -7.61
C SER A 136 15.96 2.10 -8.25
N ALA A 137 16.24 3.39 -8.03
CA ALA A 137 15.49 4.50 -8.60
C ALA A 137 16.33 5.79 -8.65
N THR A 138 15.93 6.72 -9.49
CA THR A 138 16.45 8.11 -9.48
C THR A 138 15.64 8.94 -8.48
N CYS A 139 16.29 9.39 -7.40
CA CYS A 139 15.65 10.23 -6.38
C CYS A 139 15.49 11.67 -6.86
N ILE A 140 14.29 12.25 -6.69
CA ILE A 140 13.94 13.63 -7.04
C ILE A 140 13.63 14.40 -5.77
N SER A 141 14.66 14.93 -5.12
CA SER A 141 14.56 15.58 -3.79
C SER A 141 13.72 16.86 -3.76
N ASP A 142 13.59 17.50 -4.90
CA ASP A 142 13.11 18.86 -5.10
C ASP A 142 11.65 18.89 -5.60
N LEU A 143 11.05 17.72 -5.83
CA LEU A 143 9.63 17.60 -6.12
C LEU A 143 8.81 17.66 -4.83
N ASP A 144 7.99 18.70 -4.69
CA ASP A 144 7.02 18.77 -3.60
C ASP A 144 5.86 17.80 -3.83
N ILE A 145 5.83 16.72 -3.06
CA ILE A 145 4.81 15.67 -3.14
C ILE A 145 3.47 16.08 -2.52
N ALA A 146 3.41 17.20 -1.79
CA ALA A 146 2.17 17.77 -1.29
C ALA A 146 1.48 18.64 -2.35
N ASP A 147 2.22 19.15 -3.34
CA ASP A 147 1.68 19.89 -4.47
C ASP A 147 1.33 18.94 -5.63
N SER A 148 0.05 18.61 -5.74
CA SER A 148 -0.45 17.73 -6.80
C SER A 148 -0.18 18.30 -8.21
N ALA A 149 -0.18 19.63 -8.39
CA ALA A 149 0.10 20.24 -9.67
C ALA A 149 1.57 20.06 -10.08
N ALA A 150 2.50 20.18 -9.12
CA ALA A 150 3.92 19.91 -9.34
C ALA A 150 4.16 18.44 -9.73
N VAL A 151 3.51 17.49 -9.03
CA VAL A 151 3.62 16.05 -9.36
C VAL A 151 3.06 15.76 -10.76
N ILE A 152 1.89 16.30 -11.12
CA ILE A 152 1.32 16.13 -12.46
C ILE A 152 2.24 16.71 -13.54
N ALA A 153 2.81 17.90 -13.31
CA ALA A 153 3.74 18.53 -14.24
C ALA A 153 5.01 17.68 -14.43
N PHE A 154 5.55 17.11 -13.35
CA PHE A 154 6.66 16.18 -13.41
C PHE A 154 6.30 14.95 -14.25
N CYS A 155 5.16 14.30 -13.98
CA CYS A 155 4.72 13.11 -14.71
C CYS A 155 4.61 13.37 -16.21
N ARG A 156 4.07 14.51 -16.61
CA ARG A 156 3.95 14.91 -18.02
C ARG A 156 5.31 15.17 -18.68
N THR A 157 6.22 15.83 -17.97
CA THR A 157 7.55 16.18 -18.48
C THR A 157 8.41 14.94 -18.71
N TRP A 158 8.31 13.95 -17.81
CA TRP A 158 9.15 12.76 -17.81
C TRP A 158 8.48 11.51 -18.39
N GLY A 159 7.25 11.65 -18.91
CA GLY A 159 6.52 10.53 -19.51
C GLY A 159 6.19 9.41 -18.51
N VAL A 160 5.89 9.75 -17.26
CA VAL A 160 5.52 8.78 -16.23
C VAL A 160 4.17 8.14 -16.60
N GLY A 161 4.18 6.81 -16.77
CA GLY A 161 2.98 6.04 -17.11
C GLY A 161 2.33 5.35 -15.91
N LEU A 162 2.96 5.37 -14.72
CA LEU A 162 2.36 4.89 -13.47
C LEU A 162 2.92 5.65 -12.27
N VAL A 163 2.04 6.10 -11.38
CA VAL A 163 2.43 6.64 -10.06
C VAL A 163 2.06 5.64 -8.97
N VAL A 164 2.99 5.33 -8.07
CA VAL A 164 2.76 4.47 -6.90
C VAL A 164 2.91 5.33 -5.65
N VAL A 165 1.83 5.49 -4.88
CA VAL A 165 1.85 6.35 -3.69
C VAL A 165 2.13 5.51 -2.45
N GLY A 166 3.31 5.69 -1.84
CA GLY A 166 3.72 4.98 -0.64
C GLY A 166 3.09 5.51 0.65
N PRO A 167 3.29 6.80 1.00
CA PRO A 167 2.80 7.38 2.25
C PRO A 167 1.31 7.71 2.20
N GLU A 168 0.71 7.71 3.39
CA GLU A 168 -0.71 7.85 3.63
C GLU A 168 -1.16 9.31 3.51
N ALA A 169 -0.29 10.26 3.87
CA ALA A 169 -0.62 11.68 3.88
C ALA A 169 -0.99 12.25 2.48
N PRO A 170 -0.23 11.99 1.40
CA PRO A 170 -0.64 12.41 0.06
C PRO A 170 -1.93 11.77 -0.43
N LEU A 171 -2.23 10.54 0.00
CA LEU A 171 -3.48 9.84 -0.35
C LEU A 171 -4.68 10.53 0.30
N VAL A 172 -4.60 10.81 1.60
CA VAL A 172 -5.65 11.54 2.33
C VAL A 172 -5.82 12.97 1.77
N ALA A 173 -4.74 13.60 1.32
CA ALA A 173 -4.78 14.91 0.68
C ALA A 173 -5.35 14.91 -0.75
N GLY A 174 -5.61 13.74 -1.35
CA GLY A 174 -6.26 13.63 -2.67
C GLY A 174 -5.32 13.62 -3.87
N LEU A 175 -4.03 13.35 -3.69
CA LEU A 175 -3.06 13.26 -4.80
C LEU A 175 -3.52 12.24 -5.86
N ALA A 176 -4.03 11.08 -5.42
CA ALA A 176 -4.52 10.05 -6.34
C ALA A 176 -5.72 10.54 -7.17
N ASN A 177 -6.65 11.28 -6.57
CA ASN A 177 -7.81 11.84 -7.27
C ASN A 177 -7.36 12.79 -8.41
N GLU A 178 -6.43 13.70 -8.12
CA GLU A 178 -5.94 14.68 -9.10
C GLU A 178 -5.11 14.02 -10.22
N LEU A 179 -4.30 13.00 -9.91
CA LEU A 179 -3.57 12.23 -10.93
C LEU A 179 -4.51 11.48 -11.87
N VAL A 180 -5.51 10.78 -11.32
CA VAL A 180 -6.51 10.06 -12.12
C VAL A 180 -7.31 11.03 -12.99
N LYS A 181 -7.73 12.17 -12.45
CA LYS A 181 -8.40 13.24 -13.21
C LYS A 181 -7.52 13.82 -14.32
N ALA A 182 -6.21 13.84 -14.12
CA ALA A 182 -5.23 14.25 -15.13
C ALA A 182 -4.91 13.15 -16.16
N GLY A 183 -5.53 11.96 -16.06
CA GLY A 183 -5.31 10.83 -16.96
C GLY A 183 -4.04 10.02 -16.68
N ILE A 184 -3.44 10.17 -15.49
CA ILE A 184 -2.20 9.47 -15.11
C ILE A 184 -2.57 8.22 -14.29
N PRO A 185 -2.22 7.00 -14.75
CA PRO A 185 -2.45 5.79 -13.99
C PRO A 185 -1.81 5.86 -12.61
N THR A 186 -2.57 5.54 -11.57
CA THR A 186 -2.14 5.70 -10.18
C THR A 186 -2.50 4.47 -9.36
N PHE A 187 -1.51 3.92 -8.68
CA PHE A 187 -1.68 2.90 -7.66
C PHE A 187 -1.73 3.58 -6.29
N GLY A 188 -2.95 3.72 -5.78
CA GLY A 188 -3.26 4.34 -4.50
C GLY A 188 -4.77 4.59 -4.39
N PRO A 189 -5.37 4.49 -3.19
CA PRO A 189 -6.78 4.79 -3.00
C PRO A 189 -7.10 6.27 -3.27
N SER A 190 -8.35 6.56 -3.62
CA SER A 190 -8.86 7.93 -3.57
C SER A 190 -8.84 8.48 -2.14
N SER A 191 -8.94 9.79 -1.96
CA SER A 191 -9.02 10.41 -0.62
C SER A 191 -10.19 9.86 0.21
N GLU A 192 -11.33 9.56 -0.43
CA GLU A 192 -12.50 8.97 0.22
C GLU A 192 -12.21 7.56 0.73
N ALA A 193 -11.50 6.74 -0.05
CA ALA A 193 -11.09 5.40 0.35
C ALA A 193 -9.94 5.45 1.38
N ALA A 194 -9.01 6.41 1.25
CA ALA A 194 -7.91 6.64 2.18
C ALA A 194 -8.41 7.08 3.57
N ALA A 195 -9.64 7.60 3.67
CA ALA A 195 -10.28 7.92 4.94
C ALA A 195 -10.40 6.70 5.88
N LEU A 196 -10.39 5.46 5.35
CA LEU A 196 -10.31 4.23 6.14
C LEU A 196 -9.08 4.17 7.06
N GLU A 197 -7.98 4.80 6.63
CA GLU A 197 -6.76 4.92 7.42
C GLU A 197 -6.62 6.30 8.07
N GLY A 198 -7.11 7.34 7.39
CA GLY A 198 -7.07 8.72 7.87
C GLY A 198 -7.96 8.99 9.09
N SER A 199 -9.06 8.27 9.26
CA SER A 199 -9.96 8.35 10.42
C SER A 199 -10.35 6.97 10.92
N LYS A 200 -9.93 6.66 12.15
CA LYS A 200 -10.31 5.42 12.82
C LYS A 200 -11.80 5.38 13.15
N ASP A 201 -12.44 6.52 13.39
CA ASP A 201 -13.88 6.64 13.64
C ASP A 201 -14.67 6.27 12.38
N PHE A 202 -14.24 6.80 11.23
CA PHE A 202 -14.82 6.43 9.94
C PHE A 202 -14.70 4.92 9.67
N MET A 203 -13.51 4.35 9.88
CA MET A 203 -13.28 2.91 9.74
C MET A 203 -14.20 2.09 10.64
N LYS A 204 -14.31 2.46 11.93
CA LYS A 204 -15.15 1.73 12.87
C LYS A 204 -16.64 1.81 12.53
N LYS A 205 -17.14 2.99 12.12
CA LYS A 205 -18.53 3.15 11.65
C LYS A 205 -18.82 2.29 10.41
N LEU A 206 -17.84 2.13 9.54
CA LEU A 206 -17.97 1.25 8.38
C LEU A 206 -18.05 -0.22 8.81
N CYS A 207 -17.20 -0.63 9.76
CA CYS A 207 -17.24 -1.98 10.33
C CYS A 207 -18.61 -2.29 10.96
N ASP A 208 -19.14 -1.37 11.77
CA ASP A 208 -20.47 -1.51 12.38
C ASP A 208 -21.58 -1.62 11.33
N LYS A 209 -21.54 -0.74 10.31
CA LYS A 209 -22.55 -0.71 9.24
C LYS A 209 -22.63 -2.04 8.47
N TYR A 210 -21.49 -2.70 8.25
CA TYR A 210 -21.41 -3.93 7.46
C TYR A 210 -21.20 -5.20 8.29
N GLY A 211 -21.24 -5.09 9.62
CA GLY A 211 -21.06 -6.24 10.51
C GLY A 211 -19.65 -6.86 10.44
N ILE A 212 -18.63 -6.05 10.14
CA ILE A 212 -17.23 -6.50 10.14
C ILE A 212 -16.75 -6.53 11.60
N PRO A 213 -16.31 -7.68 12.12
CA PRO A 213 -15.88 -7.77 13.51
C PRO A 213 -14.72 -6.83 13.82
N THR A 214 -14.85 -6.08 14.91
CA THR A 214 -13.81 -5.17 15.41
C THR A 214 -13.98 -4.99 16.92
N ALA A 215 -12.93 -4.51 17.59
CA ALA A 215 -12.99 -4.17 19.00
C ALA A 215 -14.13 -3.17 19.27
N LYS A 216 -14.94 -3.41 20.29
CA LYS A 216 -15.91 -2.43 20.81
C LYS A 216 -15.22 -1.12 21.07
N TYR A 217 -15.88 -0.03 20.72
CA TYR A 217 -15.28 1.29 20.77
C TYR A 217 -16.29 2.37 21.11
N ARG A 218 -15.77 3.50 21.58
CA ARG A 218 -16.51 4.76 21.65
C ARG A 218 -15.57 5.93 21.41
N THR A 219 -16.08 6.98 20.77
CA THR A 219 -15.30 8.16 20.39
C THR A 219 -15.61 9.33 21.30
N PHE A 220 -14.60 10.13 21.62
CA PHE A 220 -14.72 11.28 22.52
C PHE A 220 -13.94 12.49 22.02
N THR A 221 -14.51 13.67 22.23
CA THR A 221 -13.82 14.97 22.11
C THR A 221 -13.73 15.67 23.47
N ASN A 222 -14.52 15.24 24.46
CA ASN A 222 -14.50 15.77 25.81
C ASN A 222 -13.69 14.82 26.73
N PRO A 223 -12.60 15.29 27.37
CA PRO A 223 -11.78 14.45 28.24
C PRO A 223 -12.54 13.93 29.47
N SER A 224 -13.47 14.70 30.04
CA SER A 224 -14.25 14.26 31.21
C SER A 224 -15.18 13.10 30.86
N GLU A 225 -15.85 13.16 29.71
CA GLU A 225 -16.71 12.07 29.22
C GLU A 225 -15.90 10.81 28.89
N ALA A 226 -14.70 10.99 28.30
CA ALA A 226 -13.79 9.88 28.02
C ALA A 226 -13.34 9.19 29.31
N LYS A 227 -12.95 9.96 30.33
CA LYS A 227 -12.52 9.43 31.63
C LYS A 227 -13.65 8.70 32.35
N GLN A 228 -14.87 9.23 32.30
CA GLN A 228 -16.03 8.55 32.86
C GLN A 228 -16.27 7.20 32.16
N TYR A 229 -16.23 7.17 30.83
CA TYR A 229 -16.38 5.92 30.09
C TYR A 229 -15.29 4.90 30.42
N VAL A 230 -14.04 5.33 30.52
CA VAL A 230 -12.93 4.46 30.95
C VAL A 230 -13.17 3.92 32.37
N ALA A 231 -13.66 4.74 33.30
CA ALA A 231 -14.00 4.30 34.65
C ALA A 231 -15.10 3.23 34.67
N GLU A 232 -16.07 3.31 33.75
CA GLU A 232 -17.15 2.33 33.59
C GLU A 232 -16.66 1.02 32.94
N GLN A 233 -15.72 1.09 31.99
CA GLN A 233 -15.21 -0.10 31.27
C GLN A 233 -14.09 -0.83 32.03
N GLY A 234 -13.25 -0.12 32.78
CA GLY A 234 -12.06 -0.67 33.42
C GLY A 234 -10.84 -0.74 32.49
N ALA A 235 -9.76 -1.34 33.00
CA ALA A 235 -8.51 -1.60 32.27
C ALA A 235 -8.23 -3.13 32.23
N PRO A 236 -7.49 -3.66 31.23
CA PRO A 236 -6.77 -2.94 30.17
C PRO A 236 -7.69 -2.33 29.10
N ILE A 237 -7.31 -1.15 28.60
CA ILE A 237 -8.07 -0.41 27.59
C ILE A 237 -7.15 0.32 26.62
N VAL A 238 -7.60 0.53 25.38
CA VAL A 238 -6.77 1.13 24.32
C VAL A 238 -7.30 2.51 23.96
N ILE A 239 -6.41 3.51 23.94
CA ILE A 239 -6.73 4.89 23.59
C ILE A 239 -5.97 5.26 22.34
N LYS A 240 -6.70 5.68 21.30
CA LYS A 240 -6.16 5.98 19.98
C LYS A 240 -6.55 7.39 19.54
N ALA A 241 -5.63 8.14 18.95
CA ALA A 241 -5.96 9.36 18.20
C ALA A 241 -6.71 9.00 16.91
N ASP A 242 -7.75 9.74 16.53
CA ASP A 242 -8.55 9.44 15.33
C ASP A 242 -7.73 9.62 14.04
N GLY A 243 -6.86 10.65 13.99
CA GLY A 243 -6.10 11.01 12.80
C GLY A 243 -4.80 10.25 12.54
N LEU A 244 -4.08 10.71 11.50
CA LEU A 244 -2.73 10.24 11.15
C LEU A 244 -1.73 10.67 12.22
N ALA A 245 -1.32 9.74 13.07
CA ALA A 245 -0.38 9.95 14.17
C ALA A 245 0.94 9.16 14.00
N ALA A 246 1.28 8.79 12.76
CA ALA A 246 2.52 8.07 12.38
C ALA A 246 2.84 6.86 13.29
N GLY A 247 1.81 6.07 13.64
CA GLY A 247 1.95 4.90 14.52
C GLY A 247 2.14 5.19 16.02
N LYS A 248 2.29 6.46 16.42
CA LYS A 248 2.55 6.86 17.81
C LYS A 248 1.28 7.21 18.60
N GLY A 249 0.17 7.46 17.92
CA GLY A 249 -1.10 7.84 18.53
C GLY A 249 -1.91 6.67 19.09
N VAL A 250 -1.28 5.59 19.54
CA VAL A 250 -1.94 4.41 20.13
C VAL A 250 -1.28 4.07 21.46
N ILE A 251 -2.05 4.19 22.55
CA ILE A 251 -1.62 3.86 23.90
C ILE A 251 -2.47 2.70 24.41
N VAL A 252 -1.81 1.65 24.89
CA VAL A 252 -2.44 0.53 25.60
C VAL A 252 -2.25 0.80 27.08
N ALA A 253 -3.33 1.17 27.77
CA ALA A 253 -3.31 1.47 29.19
C ALA A 253 -3.69 0.22 29.98
N MET A 254 -2.77 -0.24 30.84
CA MET A 254 -2.95 -1.40 31.71
C MET A 254 -3.63 -1.01 33.03
N THR A 255 -3.63 0.28 33.37
CA THR A 255 -4.28 0.85 34.55
C THR A 255 -5.19 2.02 34.19
N LEU A 256 -6.11 2.37 35.09
CA LEU A 256 -6.98 3.54 34.91
C LEU A 256 -6.17 4.85 34.88
N ASP A 257 -5.12 4.95 35.69
CA ASP A 257 -4.28 6.15 35.74
C ASP A 257 -3.54 6.36 34.41
N GLU A 258 -2.95 5.29 33.84
CA GLU A 258 -2.34 5.33 32.50
C GLU A 258 -3.36 5.75 31.43
N ALA A 259 -4.61 5.28 31.55
CA ALA A 259 -5.67 5.63 30.62
C ALA A 259 -6.05 7.13 30.73
N TYR A 260 -6.12 7.67 31.94
CA TYR A 260 -6.40 9.08 32.16
C TYR A 260 -5.28 9.99 31.67
N GLU A 261 -4.03 9.61 31.90
CA GLU A 261 -2.86 10.32 31.37
C GLU A 261 -2.84 10.33 29.84
N ALA A 262 -3.17 9.20 29.20
CA ALA A 262 -3.29 9.09 27.76
C ALA A 262 -4.40 10.00 27.19
N ILE A 263 -5.56 10.05 27.85
CA ILE A 263 -6.66 10.96 27.48
C ILE A 263 -6.22 12.42 27.56
N ASP A 264 -5.60 12.83 28.68
CA ASP A 264 -5.16 14.21 28.88
C ASP A 264 -4.08 14.61 27.88
N SER A 265 -3.13 13.71 27.61
CA SER A 265 -2.08 13.91 26.61
C SER A 265 -2.66 14.18 25.21
N MET A 266 -3.69 13.42 24.81
CA MET A 266 -4.30 13.55 23.49
C MET A 266 -5.26 14.74 23.38
N LEU A 267 -6.23 14.88 24.32
CA LEU A 267 -7.33 15.84 24.22
C LEU A 267 -7.05 17.20 24.89
N VAL A 268 -6.18 17.26 25.89
CA VAL A 268 -5.90 18.51 26.63
C VAL A 268 -4.59 19.13 26.16
N ASN A 269 -3.52 18.33 26.13
CA ASN A 269 -2.19 18.79 25.77
C ASN A 269 -1.97 18.85 24.25
N ASN A 270 -2.94 18.39 23.46
CA ASN A 270 -2.94 18.40 22.00
C ASN A 270 -1.64 17.82 21.40
N ALA A 271 -1.11 16.75 22.01
CA ALA A 271 0.21 16.19 21.69
C ALA A 271 0.35 15.74 20.21
N PHE A 272 -0.76 15.53 19.51
CA PHE A 272 -0.82 15.10 18.11
C PHE A 272 -1.45 16.14 17.17
N GLY A 273 -1.56 17.41 17.60
CA GLY A 273 -2.19 18.47 16.81
C GLY A 273 -3.64 18.13 16.42
N SER A 274 -4.05 18.49 15.21
CA SER A 274 -5.42 18.22 14.73
C SER A 274 -5.83 16.74 14.81
N ALA A 275 -4.89 15.80 14.70
CA ALA A 275 -5.13 14.37 14.82
C ALA A 275 -5.55 13.94 16.25
N GLY A 276 -5.22 14.73 17.27
CA GLY A 276 -5.57 14.50 18.68
C GLY A 276 -6.88 15.17 19.13
N SER A 277 -7.56 15.93 18.27
CA SER A 277 -8.83 16.61 18.60
C SER A 277 -10.00 15.67 18.93
N ARG A 278 -9.85 14.40 18.57
CA ARG A 278 -10.77 13.31 18.89
C ARG A 278 -9.96 12.06 19.19
N ILE A 279 -10.41 11.33 20.19
CA ILE A 279 -9.87 10.00 20.52
C ILE A 279 -10.93 8.92 20.35
N ILE A 280 -10.44 7.70 20.21
CA ILE A 280 -11.20 6.46 20.23
C ILE A 280 -10.71 5.64 21.39
N VAL A 281 -11.62 5.25 22.26
CA VAL A 281 -11.39 4.32 23.35
C VAL A 281 -11.93 2.97 22.91
N GLU A 282 -11.07 1.96 22.83
CA GLU A 282 -11.38 0.61 22.39
C GLU A 282 -11.14 -0.42 23.50
N GLU A 283 -11.92 -1.50 23.50
CA GLU A 283 -11.61 -2.66 24.33
C GLU A 283 -10.23 -3.24 23.94
N PHE A 284 -9.51 -3.74 24.93
CA PHE A 284 -8.27 -4.46 24.70
C PHE A 284 -8.56 -5.85 24.15
N LEU A 285 -7.95 -6.20 23.01
CA LEU A 285 -8.06 -7.51 22.40
C LEU A 285 -6.78 -8.31 22.65
N GLU A 286 -6.94 -9.51 23.19
CA GLU A 286 -5.86 -10.48 23.37
C GLU A 286 -5.83 -11.48 22.20
N GLY A 287 -4.63 -11.76 21.70
CA GLY A 287 -4.43 -12.71 20.62
C GLY A 287 -3.11 -12.46 19.88
N GLU A 288 -2.91 -13.25 18.82
CA GLU A 288 -1.77 -13.07 17.94
C GLU A 288 -2.06 -11.95 16.92
N GLU A 289 -1.16 -10.97 16.83
CA GLU A 289 -1.25 -9.94 15.80
C GLU A 289 -0.68 -10.45 14.47
N ALA A 290 -1.41 -10.19 13.39
CA ALA A 290 -0.97 -10.45 12.02
C ALA A 290 -1.34 -9.26 11.13
N SER A 291 -0.44 -8.91 10.22
CA SER A 291 -0.67 -7.98 9.12
C SER A 291 -1.10 -8.76 7.89
N PHE A 292 -2.33 -8.48 7.43
CA PHE A 292 -2.89 -9.05 6.21
C PHE A 292 -2.91 -8.01 5.11
N PHE A 293 -2.36 -8.35 3.95
CA PHE A 293 -2.23 -7.45 2.81
C PHE A 293 -3.02 -8.00 1.63
N ALA A 294 -3.66 -7.10 0.89
CA ALA A 294 -4.31 -7.44 -0.37
C ALA A 294 -4.17 -6.29 -1.37
N LEU A 295 -4.00 -6.64 -2.65
CA LEU A 295 -4.20 -5.70 -3.75
C LEU A 295 -5.69 -5.61 -4.04
N VAL A 296 -6.22 -4.39 -4.14
CA VAL A 296 -7.65 -4.16 -4.33
C VAL A 296 -7.85 -3.23 -5.53
N ASP A 297 -8.67 -3.65 -6.49
CA ASP A 297 -8.99 -2.88 -7.71
C ASP A 297 -10.33 -2.14 -7.64
N GLY A 298 -11.04 -2.28 -6.52
CA GLY A 298 -12.37 -1.73 -6.28
C GLY A 298 -13.43 -2.81 -6.04
N GLU A 299 -13.30 -3.96 -6.70
CA GLU A 299 -14.26 -5.07 -6.59
C GLU A 299 -13.59 -6.38 -6.16
N THR A 300 -12.34 -6.57 -6.57
CA THR A 300 -11.55 -7.78 -6.32
C THR A 300 -10.47 -7.48 -5.28
N ALA A 301 -10.31 -8.40 -4.32
CA ALA A 301 -9.19 -8.41 -3.39
C ALA A 301 -8.29 -9.63 -3.67
N LEU A 302 -7.05 -9.36 -4.09
CA LEU A 302 -6.02 -10.38 -4.28
C LEU A 302 -5.11 -10.42 -3.04
N PRO A 303 -5.18 -11.48 -2.21
CA PRO A 303 -4.37 -11.57 -1.00
C PRO A 303 -2.88 -11.71 -1.31
N LEU A 304 -2.05 -11.04 -0.52
CA LEU A 304 -0.59 -11.16 -0.50
C LEU A 304 -0.15 -11.97 0.73
N GLU A 305 1.15 -12.25 0.82
CA GLU A 305 1.72 -12.92 1.99
C GLU A 305 1.48 -12.10 3.27
N SER A 306 1.12 -12.78 4.35
CA SER A 306 0.97 -12.17 5.65
C SER A 306 2.33 -11.88 6.28
N ALA A 307 2.36 -10.85 7.13
CA ALA A 307 3.52 -10.53 7.94
C ALA A 307 3.09 -10.42 9.40
N GLN A 308 4.07 -10.51 10.31
CA GLN A 308 3.88 -10.18 11.71
C GLN A 308 4.71 -8.95 12.03
N ASP A 309 4.04 -7.91 12.51
CA ASP A 309 4.65 -6.64 12.85
C ASP A 309 4.94 -6.58 14.35
N HIS A 310 6.17 -6.20 14.71
CA HIS A 310 6.56 -5.96 16.10
C HIS A 310 6.56 -4.46 16.33
N LYS A 311 5.48 -3.97 16.95
CA LYS A 311 5.29 -2.52 17.16
C LYS A 311 6.07 -1.98 18.35
N ARG A 312 6.38 -2.82 19.33
CA ARG A 312 7.07 -2.42 20.56
C ARG A 312 8.56 -2.25 20.28
N VAL A 313 9.16 -1.23 20.91
CA VAL A 313 10.56 -0.85 20.65
C VAL A 313 11.58 -1.80 21.27
N GLY A 314 11.24 -2.50 22.36
CA GLY A 314 12.16 -3.37 23.08
C GLY A 314 11.84 -4.86 22.93
N ASP A 315 12.88 -5.68 23.09
CA ASP A 315 12.79 -7.14 23.05
C ASP A 315 11.75 -7.67 24.05
N GLY A 316 10.92 -8.62 23.62
CA GLY A 316 9.84 -9.17 24.44
C GLY A 316 8.61 -8.27 24.53
N ASP A 317 8.36 -7.45 23.50
CA ASP A 317 7.20 -6.55 23.38
C ASP A 317 7.10 -5.49 24.49
N ILE A 318 8.24 -4.93 24.91
CA ILE A 318 8.32 -3.89 25.94
C ILE A 318 8.47 -2.48 25.36
N GLY A 319 8.04 -1.47 26.12
CA GLY A 319 8.21 -0.05 25.77
C GLY A 319 7.11 0.53 24.86
N PRO A 320 7.25 1.78 24.40
CA PRO A 320 6.23 2.45 23.59
C PRO A 320 6.05 1.82 22.20
N ASN A 321 4.87 2.04 21.60
CA ASN A 321 4.59 1.67 20.22
C ASN A 321 5.40 2.53 19.23
N THR A 322 5.85 1.90 18.15
CA THR A 322 6.56 2.50 17.03
C THR A 322 5.76 2.31 15.72
N GLY A 323 6.32 2.74 14.60
CA GLY A 323 5.75 2.47 13.27
C GLY A 323 5.82 1.01 12.82
N GLY A 324 6.45 0.12 13.61
CA GLY A 324 6.51 -1.33 13.35
C GLY A 324 7.85 -1.81 12.76
N TRP A 325 8.27 -3.01 13.17
CA TRP A 325 9.32 -3.81 12.56
C TRP A 325 8.71 -5.13 12.06
N ALA A 326 8.61 -5.29 10.73
CA ALA A 326 7.94 -6.43 10.14
C ALA A 326 8.86 -7.64 9.93
N ARG A 327 8.32 -8.84 10.17
CA ARG A 327 8.88 -10.13 9.75
C ARG A 327 7.87 -10.90 8.90
N THR A 328 8.33 -11.55 7.84
CA THR A 328 7.47 -12.37 6.96
C THR A 328 7.07 -13.71 7.58
N LEU A 329 5.84 -14.16 7.28
CA LEU A 329 5.33 -15.51 7.58
C LEU A 329 5.48 -16.42 6.34
N PRO A 330 5.48 -17.77 6.48
CA PRO A 330 5.20 -18.54 7.69
C PRO A 330 6.45 -18.85 8.52
N ARG A 331 6.27 -19.06 9.83
CA ARG A 331 7.16 -19.94 10.60
C ARG A 331 7.15 -21.30 9.90
N ARG A 332 8.25 -21.67 9.24
CA ARG A 332 8.54 -23.10 9.08
C ARG A 332 8.80 -23.60 10.50
N TYR A 333 7.84 -24.37 11.04
CA TYR A 333 8.01 -25.15 12.26
C TYR A 333 9.21 -26.09 12.13
#